data_AF-A0AAU0WCB8-F1
#
_entry.id   AF-A0AAU0WCB8-F1
#
_cell.length_a   1.000
_cell.length_b   1.000
_cell.length_c   1.000
_cell.angle_alpha   90.00
_cell.angle_beta   90.00
_cell.angle_gamma   90.00
#
_symmetry.space_group_name_H-M   'P 1'
#
loop_
_entity.id
_entity.type
_entity.pdbx_description
1 polymer ?
#
loop_
_entity_poly.entity_id
_entity_poly.type
_entity_poly.pdbx_seq_one_letter_code
_entity_poly.pdbx_strand_id
1 'polypeptide(L)'
;MRTRLDVISLTAVVVTVGAFSATAPLTAFATGSALALVLGRNALGLLTLGPVVALIRRREFRKVFRSERFLVRKEQRRGALLGALAGTALAAHFATFMSSTRMTSVAMATALVATQPVWQALISTFQGHRLPRATWAGLGVSVAGAAIAGGMDGRAPKRFFLGKSFTDVAALYEERLSTWRRWQPVSLAAFG
;
A
#
# COMPACT_ATOMS: atom_id res chain seq x y z
N MET A 1 -5.73 25.52 17.38
CA MET A 1 -4.73 25.86 16.35
C MET A 1 -5.45 26.18 15.05
N ARG A 2 -5.49 27.45 14.61
CA ARG A 2 -5.94 27.80 13.25
C ARG A 2 -4.81 27.41 12.30
N THR A 3 -4.95 26.31 11.57
CA THR A 3 -4.03 25.98 10.48
C THR A 3 -4.17 27.08 9.43
N ARG A 4 -3.21 28.00 9.38
CA ARG A 4 -3.13 28.93 8.25
C ARG A 4 -2.86 28.06 7.03
N LEU A 5 -3.80 28.03 6.09
CA LEU A 5 -3.61 27.39 4.80
C LEU A 5 -2.56 28.20 4.04
N ASP A 6 -1.29 27.93 4.32
CA ASP A 6 -0.16 28.45 3.57
C ASP A 6 -0.19 27.84 2.16
N VAL A 7 0.18 28.65 1.16
CA VAL A 7 0.38 28.23 -0.23
C VAL A 7 1.26 26.97 -0.30
N ILE A 8 2.28 26.85 0.56
CA ILE A 8 3.15 25.66 0.62
C ILE A 8 2.35 24.43 1.04
N SER A 9 1.51 24.55 2.08
CA SER A 9 0.68 23.45 2.57
C SER A 9 -0.37 23.03 1.53
N LEU A 10 -0.99 24.02 0.87
CA LEU A 10 -1.97 23.78 -0.18
C LEU A 10 -1.32 23.09 -1.39
N THR A 11 -0.16 23.58 -1.81
CA THR A 11 0.61 22.98 -2.92
C THR A 11 1.01 21.55 -2.58
N ALA A 12 1.50 21.30 -1.37
CA ALA A 12 1.86 19.95 -0.93
C ALA A 12 0.65 19.00 -0.96
N VAL A 13 -0.53 19.46 -0.51
CA VAL A 13 -1.77 18.66 -0.56
C VAL A 13 -2.16 18.35 -2.01
N VAL A 14 -2.19 19.35 -2.89
CA VAL A 14 -2.56 19.18 -4.30
C VAL A 14 -1.61 18.21 -5.00
N VAL A 15 -0.30 18.39 -4.82
CA VAL A 15 0.72 17.49 -5.39
C VAL A 15 0.55 16.06 -4.85
N THR A 16 0.32 15.91 -3.55
CA THR A 16 0.14 14.59 -2.93
C THR A 16 -1.11 13.88 -3.47
N VAL A 17 -2.25 14.58 -3.52
CA VAL A 17 -3.51 14.04 -4.03
C VAL A 17 -3.38 13.66 -5.51
N GLY A 18 -2.76 14.52 -6.33
CA GLY A 18 -2.53 14.25 -7.74
C GLY A 18 -1.63 13.02 -7.96
N ALA A 19 -0.52 12.93 -7.24
CA ALA A 19 0.40 11.79 -7.33
C ALA A 19 -0.23 10.46 -6.90
N PHE A 20 -0.99 10.46 -5.80
CA PHE A 20 -1.71 9.26 -5.35
C PHE A 20 -2.80 8.85 -6.34
N SER A 21 -3.56 9.81 -6.88
CA SER A 21 -4.64 9.53 -7.84
C SER A 21 -4.10 8.94 -9.16
N ALA A 22 -2.95 9.43 -9.64
CA ALA A 22 -2.31 8.91 -10.86
C ALA A 22 -1.70 7.52 -10.70
N THR A 23 -1.43 7.08 -9.46
CA THR A 23 -0.74 5.80 -9.20
C THR A 23 -1.51 4.60 -9.72
N ALA A 24 -2.83 4.53 -9.48
CA ALA A 24 -3.63 3.36 -9.86
C ALA A 24 -3.77 3.20 -11.39
N PRO A 25 -4.11 4.25 -12.17
CA PRO A 25 -4.09 4.18 -13.63
C PRO A 25 -2.72 3.79 -14.19
N LEU A 26 -1.63 4.42 -13.72
CA LEU A 26 -0.29 4.12 -14.20
C LEU A 26 0.14 2.67 -13.92
N THR A 27 -0.27 2.12 -12.78
CA THR A 27 0.01 0.72 -12.43
C THR A 27 -0.81 -0.25 -13.28
N ALA A 28 -2.03 0.12 -13.68
CA ALA A 28 -2.87 -0.70 -14.55
C ALA A 28 -2.32 -0.83 -15.97
N PHE A 29 -1.65 0.20 -16.49
CA PHE A 29 -0.99 0.17 -17.80
C PHE A 29 0.43 -0.39 -17.75
N ALA A 30 0.95 -0.72 -16.56
CA ALA A 30 2.30 -1.23 -16.42
C ALA A 30 2.38 -2.70 -16.85
N THR A 31 3.20 -2.98 -17.87
CA THR A 31 3.37 -4.32 -18.45
C THR A 31 4.38 -5.20 -17.71
N GLY A 32 5.10 -4.65 -16.73
CA GLY A 32 6.12 -5.36 -15.96
C GLY A 32 5.56 -6.33 -14.91
N SER A 33 6.38 -7.29 -14.47
CA SER A 33 6.01 -8.18 -13.36
C SER A 33 5.79 -7.39 -12.06
N ALA A 34 4.92 -7.88 -11.17
CA ALA A 34 4.60 -7.21 -9.90
C ALA A 34 5.85 -6.91 -9.06
N LEU A 35 6.83 -7.82 -9.06
CA LEU A 35 8.12 -7.62 -8.38
C LEU A 35 8.94 -6.50 -9.02
N ALA A 36 8.96 -6.41 -10.35
CA ALA A 36 9.67 -5.33 -11.06
C ALA A 36 9.06 -3.96 -10.75
N LEU A 37 7.73 -3.87 -10.65
CA LEU A 37 7.03 -2.64 -10.30
C LEU A 37 7.30 -2.20 -8.85
N VAL A 38 7.26 -3.15 -7.91
CA VAL A 38 7.58 -2.86 -6.50
C VAL A 38 9.05 -2.49 -6.32
N LEU A 39 9.97 -3.19 -6.99
CA LEU A 39 11.40 -2.88 -6.96
C LEU A 39 11.67 -1.50 -7.56
N GLY A 40 11.09 -1.21 -8.73
CA GLY A 40 11.23 0.08 -9.41
C GLY A 40 10.71 1.23 -8.55
N ARG A 41 9.57 1.06 -7.89
CA ARG A 41 9.00 2.09 -7.00
C ARG A 41 9.88 2.37 -5.78
N ASN A 42 10.46 1.33 -5.18
CA ASN A 42 11.39 1.49 -4.06
C ASN A 42 12.73 2.09 -4.49
N ALA A 43 13.25 1.69 -5.66
CA ALA A 43 14.48 2.23 -6.22
C ALA A 43 14.35 3.72 -6.55
N LEU A 44 13.23 4.14 -7.15
CA LEU A 44 12.94 5.56 -7.39
C LEU A 44 12.84 6.36 -6.09
N GLY A 45 12.20 5.82 -5.06
CA GLY A 45 12.17 6.44 -3.73
C GLY A 45 13.58 6.63 -3.15
N LEU A 46 14.44 5.63 -3.28
CA LEU A 46 15.83 5.71 -2.85
C LEU A 46 16.64 6.70 -3.70
N LEU A 47 16.45 6.73 -5.02
CA LEU A 47 17.17 7.65 -5.92
C LEU A 47 16.75 9.11 -5.75
N THR A 48 15.50 9.36 -5.36
CA THR A 48 14.99 10.73 -5.17
C THR A 48 15.28 11.26 -3.77
N LEU A 49 15.02 10.47 -2.73
CA LEU A 49 15.22 10.88 -1.34
C LEU A 49 16.64 10.63 -0.85
N GLY A 50 17.32 9.61 -1.36
CA GLY A 50 18.68 9.22 -0.97
C GLY A 50 19.69 10.36 -1.13
N PRO A 51 19.75 11.07 -2.27
CA PRO A 51 20.66 12.20 -2.44
C PRO A 51 20.36 13.35 -1.48
N VAL A 52 19.07 13.69 -1.30
CA VAL A 52 18.66 14.76 -0.38
C VAL A 52 19.04 14.43 1.06
N VAL A 53 18.77 13.21 1.49
CA VAL A 53 19.17 12.72 2.82
C VAL A 53 20.70 12.67 2.93
N ALA A 54 21.41 12.21 1.92
CA ALA A 54 22.87 12.16 1.89
C ALA A 54 23.51 13.56 1.93
N LEU A 55 22.87 14.58 1.32
CA LEU A 55 23.32 15.98 1.35
C LEU A 55 23.10 16.63 2.73
N ILE A 56 21.91 16.43 3.32
CA ILE A 56 21.56 16.96 4.65
C ILE A 56 22.38 16.26 5.73
N ARG A 57 22.55 14.93 5.63
CA ARG A 57 23.26 14.07 6.58
C ARG A 57 24.66 13.69 6.09
N ARG A 58 25.31 14.56 5.31
CA ARG A 58 26.62 14.32 4.66
C ARG A 58 27.75 13.84 5.56
N ARG A 59 27.69 14.17 6.86
CA ARG A 59 28.67 13.73 7.87
C ARG A 59 28.41 12.29 8.34
N GLU A 60 27.15 11.89 8.47
CA GLU A 60 26.76 10.52 8.80
C GLU A 60 27.00 9.60 7.59
N PHE A 61 26.65 10.05 6.39
CA PHE A 61 26.88 9.29 5.15
C PHE A 61 28.37 9.07 4.86
N ARG A 62 29.23 10.10 5.06
CA ARG A 62 30.69 9.94 4.94
C ARG A 62 31.28 8.94 5.93
N LYS A 63 30.73 8.82 7.15
CA LYS A 63 31.17 7.82 8.13
C LYS A 63 30.78 6.40 7.72
N VAL A 64 29.58 6.23 7.15
CA VAL A 64 29.11 4.95 6.61
C VAL A 64 29.95 4.51 5.39
N PHE A 65 30.27 5.44 4.48
CA PHE A 65 31.01 5.13 3.25
C PHE A 65 32.51 4.93 3.45
N ARG A 66 33.12 5.55 4.47
CA ARG A 66 34.57 5.54 4.71
C ARG A 66 35.05 4.38 5.59
N SER A 67 34.32 3.27 5.68
CA SER A 67 34.78 2.05 6.36
C SER A 67 34.99 2.18 7.89
N GLU A 68 33.98 2.64 8.62
CA GLU A 68 33.73 2.14 9.98
C GLU A 68 32.60 1.10 9.91
N ARG A 69 32.89 -0.03 9.27
CA ARG A 69 31.94 -1.11 8.97
C ARG A 69 31.39 -1.83 10.23
N PHE A 70 31.67 -1.35 11.44
CA PHE A 70 31.40 -2.12 12.65
C PHE A 70 30.77 -1.37 13.83
N LEU A 71 30.58 -0.06 13.75
CA LEU A 71 29.99 0.70 14.85
C LEU A 71 28.69 1.36 14.40
N VAL A 72 27.70 0.52 14.06
CA VAL A 72 26.31 0.91 14.29
C VAL A 72 26.21 1.12 15.80
N ARG A 73 26.39 2.38 16.24
CA ARG A 73 26.24 2.81 17.63
C ARG A 73 24.94 2.22 18.17
N LYS A 74 24.89 1.81 19.44
CA LYS A 74 23.72 1.12 20.04
C LYS A 74 22.38 1.83 19.75
N GLU A 75 22.41 3.16 19.67
CA GLU A 75 21.29 4.03 19.28
C GLU A 75 20.87 3.86 17.80
N GLN A 76 21.84 3.73 16.90
CA GLN A 76 21.64 3.57 15.46
C GLN A 76 21.20 2.13 15.10
N ARG A 77 21.51 1.13 15.95
CA ARG A 77 21.03 -0.25 15.79
C ARG A 77 19.53 -0.33 15.98
N ARG A 78 18.98 0.39 16.97
CA ARG A 78 17.53 0.48 17.15
C ARG A 78 16.87 1.11 15.93
N GLY A 79 17.42 2.21 15.41
CA GLY A 79 16.92 2.82 14.17
C GLY A 79 16.96 1.88 12.96
N ALA A 80 18.08 1.17 12.76
CA ALA A 80 18.22 0.21 11.67
C ALA A 80 17.26 -0.99 11.83
N LEU A 81 17.09 -1.49 13.06
CA LEU A 81 16.21 -2.62 13.35
C LEU A 81 14.74 -2.23 13.22
N LEU A 82 14.35 -1.03 13.67
CA LEU A 82 13.02 -0.47 13.42
C LEU A 82 12.77 -0.24 11.92
N GLY A 83 13.78 0.24 11.18
CA GLY A 83 13.71 0.39 9.73
C GLY A 83 13.55 -0.94 9.01
N ALA A 84 14.30 -1.96 9.42
CA ALA A 84 14.17 -3.32 8.88
C ALA A 84 12.81 -3.93 9.21
N LEU A 85 12.32 -3.78 10.46
CA LEU A 85 10.99 -4.22 10.87
C LEU A 85 9.89 -3.50 10.08
N ALA A 86 10.01 -2.19 9.88
CA ALA A 86 9.07 -1.42 9.06
C ALA A 86 9.07 -1.88 7.60
N GLY A 87 10.25 -2.14 7.02
CA GLY A 87 10.39 -2.69 5.68
C GLY A 87 9.77 -4.08 5.54
N THR A 88 10.04 -4.97 6.49
CA THR A 88 9.46 -6.32 6.52
C THR A 88 7.94 -6.28 6.70
N ALA A 89 7.43 -5.43 7.60
CA ALA A 89 5.99 -5.24 7.79
C ALA A 89 5.33 -4.71 6.50
N LEU A 90 5.98 -3.78 5.80
CA LEU A 90 5.50 -3.26 4.52
C LEU A 90 5.50 -4.33 3.42
N ALA A 91 6.53 -5.19 3.36
CA ALA A 91 6.57 -6.32 2.44
C ALA A 91 5.45 -7.33 2.73
N ALA A 92 5.23 -7.66 4.01
CA ALA A 92 4.12 -8.53 4.43
C ALA A 92 2.76 -7.90 4.08
N HIS A 93 2.62 -6.59 4.24
CA HIS A 93 1.42 -5.84 3.83
C HIS A 93 1.17 -5.98 2.31
N PHE A 94 2.18 -5.76 1.46
CA PHE A 94 2.00 -5.92 0.02
C PHE A 94 1.70 -7.37 -0.39
N ALA A 95 2.33 -8.35 0.26
CA ALA A 95 2.06 -9.76 0.01
C ALA A 95 0.61 -10.16 0.38
N THR A 96 0.14 -9.70 1.55
CA THR A 96 -1.25 -9.94 2.00
C THR A 96 -2.26 -9.19 1.15
N PHE A 97 -1.97 -7.95 0.73
CA PHE A 97 -2.80 -7.18 -0.18
C PHE A 97 -2.95 -7.87 -1.54
N MET A 98 -1.84 -8.28 -2.15
CA MET A 98 -1.85 -9.02 -3.42
C MET A 98 -2.56 -10.37 -3.32
N SER A 99 -2.54 -11.01 -2.15
CA SER A 99 -3.28 -12.27 -1.92
C SER A 99 -4.77 -11.99 -1.74
N SER A 100 -5.13 -10.93 -1.02
CA SER A 100 -6.52 -10.52 -0.79
C SER A 100 -7.24 -10.14 -2.08
N THR A 101 -6.57 -9.49 -3.05
CA THR A 101 -7.16 -9.19 -4.37
C THR A 101 -7.44 -10.44 -5.21
N ARG A 102 -6.86 -11.59 -4.87
CA ARG A 102 -7.18 -12.88 -5.49
C ARG A 102 -8.38 -13.57 -4.82
N MET A 103 -8.60 -13.31 -3.53
CA MET A 103 -9.70 -13.89 -2.74
C MET A 103 -10.96 -13.03 -2.73
N THR A 104 -10.83 -11.71 -2.95
CA THR A 104 -11.90 -10.71 -2.94
C THR A 104 -11.89 -9.87 -4.21
N SER A 105 -12.94 -9.09 -4.50
CA SER A 105 -12.89 -8.17 -5.65
C SER A 105 -11.89 -7.03 -5.39
N VAL A 106 -11.28 -6.51 -6.46
CA VAL A 106 -10.34 -5.37 -6.38
C VAL A 106 -10.98 -4.17 -5.67
N ALA A 107 -12.27 -3.92 -5.92
CA ALA A 107 -13.03 -2.87 -5.25
C ALA A 107 -13.12 -3.07 -3.73
N MET A 108 -13.36 -4.30 -3.27
CA MET A 108 -13.53 -4.61 -1.85
C MET A 108 -12.18 -4.64 -1.11
N ALA A 109 -11.12 -5.15 -1.75
CA ALA A 109 -9.76 -5.06 -1.24
C ALA A 109 -9.31 -3.59 -1.09
N THR A 110 -9.63 -2.74 -2.07
CA THR A 110 -9.33 -1.31 -2.02
C THR A 110 -10.12 -0.60 -0.92
N ALA A 111 -11.40 -0.95 -0.73
CA ALA A 111 -12.23 -0.41 0.33
C ALA A 111 -11.70 -0.78 1.74
N LEU A 112 -11.22 -2.02 1.93
CA LEU A 112 -10.57 -2.44 3.18
C LEU A 112 -9.27 -1.68 3.44
N VAL A 113 -8.43 -1.48 2.42
CA VAL A 113 -7.19 -0.68 2.56
C VAL A 113 -7.51 0.80 2.85
N ALA A 114 -8.57 1.34 2.25
CA ALA A 114 -9.05 2.70 2.49
C ALA A 114 -9.52 2.93 3.94
N THR A 115 -9.60 1.89 4.79
CA THR A 115 -9.82 2.04 6.24
C THR A 115 -8.55 2.41 7.02
N GLN A 116 -7.36 2.43 6.40
CA GLN A 116 -6.11 2.87 7.03
C GLN A 116 -6.21 4.16 7.86
N PRO A 117 -6.79 5.27 7.36
CA PRO A 117 -6.89 6.51 8.15
C PRO A 117 -7.79 6.36 9.38
N VAL A 118 -8.74 5.40 9.38
CA VAL A 118 -9.56 5.08 10.56
C VAL A 118 -8.68 4.44 11.64
N TRP A 119 -7.88 3.45 11.27
CA TRP A 119 -6.95 2.81 12.20
C TRP A 119 -5.90 3.79 12.73
N GLN A 120 -5.38 4.68 11.89
CA GLN A 120 -4.45 5.73 12.34
C GLN A 120 -5.11 6.68 13.35
N ALA A 121 -6.35 7.11 13.10
CA ALA A 121 -7.10 7.93 14.04
C ALA A 121 -7.32 7.22 15.38
N LEU A 122 -7.74 5.94 15.34
CA LEU A 122 -7.95 5.11 16.53
C LEU A 122 -6.67 4.91 17.34
N ILE A 123 -5.57 4.51 16.69
CA ILE A 123 -4.27 4.33 17.35
C ILE A 123 -3.79 5.65 17.97
N SER A 124 -3.94 6.77 17.27
CA SER A 124 -3.58 8.09 17.80
C SER A 124 -4.40 8.44 19.05
N THR A 125 -5.71 8.17 19.03
CA THR A 125 -6.55 8.36 20.23
C THR A 125 -6.20 7.41 21.37
N PHE A 126 -5.85 6.16 21.07
CA PHE A 126 -5.40 5.20 22.08
C PHE A 126 -4.08 5.60 22.72
N GLN A 127 -3.19 6.25 21.97
CA GLN A 127 -1.96 6.87 22.48
C GLN A 127 -2.20 8.16 23.29
N GLY A 128 -3.46 8.53 23.55
CA GLY A 128 -3.85 9.67 24.38
C GLY A 128 -4.00 11.00 23.61
N HIS A 129 -3.85 11.01 22.28
CA HIS A 129 -4.05 12.22 21.49
C HIS A 129 -5.53 12.49 21.26
N ARG A 130 -6.02 13.68 21.64
CA ARG A 130 -7.42 14.06 21.39
C ARG A 130 -7.57 14.64 19.99
N LEU A 131 -8.21 13.89 19.11
CA LEU A 131 -8.53 14.36 17.75
C LEU A 131 -9.74 15.31 17.76
N PRO A 132 -9.66 16.47 17.07
CA PRO A 132 -10.80 17.36 16.91
C PRO A 132 -12.00 16.67 16.25
N ARG A 133 -13.22 17.09 16.60
CA ARG A 133 -14.45 16.57 15.97
C ARG A 133 -14.46 16.75 14.45
N ALA A 134 -13.85 17.82 13.93
CA ALA A 134 -13.70 18.06 12.50
C ALA A 134 -12.84 16.99 11.81
N THR A 135 -11.82 16.46 12.48
CA THR A 135 -10.99 15.36 11.96
C THR A 135 -11.80 14.07 11.84
N TRP A 136 -12.61 13.76 12.85
CA TRP A 136 -13.53 12.63 12.81
C TRP A 136 -14.60 12.77 11.72
N ALA A 137 -15.15 13.99 11.55
CA ALA A 137 -16.11 14.27 10.49
C ALA A 137 -15.51 14.10 9.09
N GLY A 138 -14.31 14.66 8.85
CA GLY A 138 -13.60 14.51 7.57
C GLY A 138 -13.20 13.07 7.27
N LEU A 139 -12.84 12.30 8.30
CA LEU A 139 -12.60 10.85 8.20
C LEU A 139 -13.89 10.12 7.79
N GLY A 140 -15.02 10.44 8.41
CA GLY A 140 -16.33 9.87 8.07
C GLY A 140 -16.74 10.14 6.62
N VAL A 141 -16.58 11.39 6.16
CA VAL A 141 -16.84 11.79 4.76
C VAL A 141 -15.93 11.03 3.79
N SER A 142 -14.64 10.91 4.12
CA SER A 142 -13.68 10.17 3.29
C SER A 142 -14.03 8.69 3.15
N VAL A 143 -14.39 8.04 4.27
CA VAL A 143 -14.79 6.62 4.28
C VAL A 143 -16.09 6.42 3.49
N ALA A 144 -17.07 7.30 3.65
CA ALA A 144 -18.31 7.24 2.88
C ALA A 144 -18.06 7.41 1.37
N GLY A 145 -17.22 8.37 0.98
CA GLY A 145 -16.83 8.56 -0.42
C GLY A 145 -16.13 7.32 -1.02
N ALA A 146 -15.21 6.71 -0.26
CA ALA A 146 -14.53 5.48 -0.69
C ALA A 146 -15.51 4.29 -0.81
N ALA A 147 -16.47 4.16 0.10
CA ALA A 147 -17.50 3.11 0.05
C ALA A 147 -18.42 3.25 -1.17
N ILE A 148 -18.83 4.49 -1.49
CA ILE A 148 -19.64 4.80 -2.67
C ILE A 148 -18.84 4.50 -3.95
N ALA A 149 -17.61 4.99 -4.04
CA ALA A 149 -16.73 4.73 -5.19
C ALA A 149 -16.39 3.23 -5.36
N GLY A 150 -16.37 2.47 -4.27
CA GLY A 150 -16.15 1.02 -4.26
C GLY A 150 -17.36 0.18 -4.74
N GLY A 151 -18.47 0.81 -5.13
CA GLY A 151 -19.64 0.10 -5.68
C GLY A 151 -20.44 -0.68 -4.62
N MET A 152 -20.59 -0.12 -3.42
CA MET A 152 -21.50 -0.68 -2.42
C MET A 152 -22.97 -0.50 -2.85
N ASP A 153 -23.45 -1.40 -3.70
CA ASP A 153 -24.85 -1.46 -4.13
C ASP A 153 -25.76 -2.00 -3.00
N GLY A 154 -25.80 -1.34 -1.83
CA GLY A 154 -26.79 -1.56 -0.75
C GLY A 154 -26.99 -2.99 -0.19
N ARG A 155 -26.33 -4.02 -0.74
CA ARG A 155 -26.58 -5.45 -0.54
C ARG A 155 -25.27 -6.21 -0.36
N ALA A 156 -24.41 -5.82 0.58
CA ALA A 156 -23.48 -6.78 1.19
C ALA A 156 -22.67 -6.20 2.36
N PRO A 157 -23.25 -6.05 3.56
CA PRO A 157 -22.44 -5.93 4.76
C PRO A 157 -21.62 -7.21 5.03
N LYS A 158 -22.09 -8.40 4.58
CA LYS A 158 -21.39 -9.69 4.83
C LYS A 158 -20.20 -9.95 3.91
N ARG A 159 -20.24 -9.55 2.63
CA ARG A 159 -19.11 -9.74 1.70
C ARG A 159 -17.91 -8.84 2.07
N PHE A 160 -18.18 -7.70 2.68
CA PHE A 160 -17.17 -6.72 3.13
C PHE A 160 -16.23 -7.29 4.21
N PHE A 161 -16.73 -8.13 5.11
CA PHE A 161 -15.94 -8.74 6.20
C PHE A 161 -15.43 -10.16 5.89
N LEU A 162 -16.15 -10.95 5.08
CA LEU A 162 -15.86 -12.37 4.89
C LEU A 162 -15.31 -12.71 3.49
N GLY A 163 -15.26 -11.76 2.56
CA GLY A 163 -14.83 -12.02 1.19
C GLY A 163 -15.87 -12.79 0.35
N LYS A 164 -15.42 -13.42 -0.75
CA LYS A 164 -16.23 -14.40 -1.48
C LYS A 164 -16.32 -15.67 -0.63
N SER A 165 -17.45 -16.40 -0.69
CA SER A 165 -17.55 -17.67 0.02
C SER A 165 -16.51 -18.65 -0.52
N PHE A 166 -16.05 -19.60 0.31
CA PHE A 166 -15.12 -20.64 -0.15
C PHE A 166 -15.65 -21.38 -1.38
N THR A 167 -16.98 -21.60 -1.43
CA THR A 167 -17.67 -22.22 -2.54
C THR A 167 -17.57 -21.41 -3.83
N ASP A 168 -17.71 -20.08 -3.76
CA ASP A 168 -17.55 -19.19 -4.93
C ASP A 168 -16.09 -19.19 -5.44
N VAL A 169 -15.10 -19.25 -4.52
CA VAL A 169 -13.68 -19.31 -4.87
C VAL A 169 -13.33 -20.68 -5.48
N ALA A 170 -13.84 -21.76 -4.89
CA ALA A 170 -13.65 -23.12 -5.39
C ALA A 170 -14.26 -23.29 -6.78
N ALA A 171 -15.48 -22.76 -7.02
CA ALA A 171 -16.12 -22.79 -8.33
C ALA A 171 -15.29 -22.05 -9.41
N LEU A 172 -14.71 -20.89 -9.07
CA LEU A 172 -13.84 -20.14 -9.98
C LEU A 172 -12.54 -20.92 -10.30
N TYR A 173 -11.98 -21.61 -9.31
CA TYR A 173 -10.80 -22.46 -9.49
C TYR A 173 -11.10 -23.69 -10.36
N GLU A 174 -12.23 -24.36 -10.13
CA GLU A 174 -12.72 -25.48 -10.96
C GLU A 174 -12.96 -25.03 -12.40
N GLU A 175 -13.58 -23.88 -12.63
CA GLU A 175 -13.78 -23.32 -13.96
C GLU A 175 -12.44 -23.03 -14.67
N ARG A 176 -11.48 -22.45 -13.95
CA ARG A 176 -10.12 -22.20 -14.47
C ARG A 176 -9.39 -23.50 -14.79
N LEU A 177 -9.47 -24.50 -13.91
CA LEU A 177 -8.85 -25.82 -14.10
C LEU A 177 -9.48 -26.57 -15.27
N SER A 178 -10.80 -26.53 -15.43
CA SER A 178 -11.51 -27.14 -16.57
C SER A 178 -11.14 -26.46 -17.89
N THR A 179 -10.95 -25.14 -17.87
CA THR A 179 -10.45 -24.38 -19.01
C THR A 179 -9.01 -24.77 -19.31
N TRP A 180 -8.15 -24.89 -18.30
CA TRP A 180 -6.77 -25.31 -18.50
C TRP A 180 -6.67 -26.75 -19.05
N ARG A 181 -7.47 -27.69 -18.52
CA ARG A 181 -7.54 -29.07 -19.05
C ARG A 181 -8.02 -29.13 -20.50
N ARG A 182 -8.95 -28.26 -20.91
CA ARG A 182 -9.37 -28.13 -22.31
C ARG A 182 -8.24 -27.69 -23.23
N TRP A 183 -7.39 -26.77 -22.76
CA TRP A 183 -6.27 -26.22 -23.55
C TRP A 183 -4.98 -27.05 -23.45
N GLN A 184 -4.83 -27.87 -22.41
CA GLN A 184 -3.66 -28.74 -22.20
C GLN A 184 -3.25 -29.58 -23.42
N PRO A 185 -4.16 -30.29 -24.13
CA PRO A 185 -3.76 -31.05 -25.32
C PRO A 185 -3.31 -30.14 -26.47
N VAL A 186 -3.89 -28.95 -26.62
CA VAL A 186 -3.49 -27.97 -27.65
C VAL A 186 -2.08 -27.43 -27.37
N SER A 187 -1.79 -27.12 -26.11
CA SER A 187 -0.46 -26.67 -25.70
C SER A 187 0.59 -27.76 -25.89
N LEU A 188 0.28 -29.01 -25.55
CA LEU A 188 1.22 -30.13 -25.74
C LEU A 188 1.47 -30.44 -27.22
N ALA A 189 0.48 -30.27 -28.10
CA ALA A 189 0.64 -30.44 -29.55
C ALA A 189 1.37 -29.27 -30.22
N ALA A 190 1.35 -28.07 -29.64
CA ALA A 190 2.03 -26.90 -30.19
C ALA A 190 3.52 -26.80 -29.81
N PHE A 191 3.93 -27.49 -28.74
CA PHE A 191 5.29 -27.41 -28.16
C PHE A 191 5.99 -28.78 -28.05
N GLY A 192 5.42 -29.83 -28.63
CA GLY A 192 6.02 -31.17 -28.78
C GLY A 192 6.29 -31.49 -30.24
#